data_AF-A0A1Y3YUU8-F1
#
_entry.id   AF-A0A1Y3YUU8-F1
#
_cell.length_a   1.000
_cell.length_b   1.000
_cell.length_c   1.000
_cell.angle_alpha   90.00
_cell.angle_beta   90.00
_cell.angle_gamma   90.00
#
_symmetry.space_group_name_H-M   'P 1'
#
loop_
_entity.id
_entity.type
_entity.pdbx_description
1 polymer ?
#
loop_
_entity_poly.entity_id
_entity_poly.type
_entity_poly.pdbx_seq_one_letter_code
_entity_poly.pdbx_strand_id
1 'polypeptide(L)'
;MPQIEPLYNKYVTHIELLRNDNILTETNNDYICPICLRKFSKEQISSLSLEDAPQDSLGGHKIAITCKDCNNSCGHIIDIHLVNFLKRLDEIDFVEGSTRRIEIPDNGRKINAMLEVGNNKELKVILPQKINNPQWLQEHINNIKEGNIIDIKKQRVDIDMKKVSTAILKNAYIILFSHFGYSFLLNKHYDRIREQIKNPNRYIVPDLWTKQAINMQDGIYLSNDNRHRGFFIIYTCQYKTTRKHHFCCFIPTPLMPYEFAYHFFDEYQPNTPMYMQTLNGDFLTNEKKIKALNKWVYSWDMKLKY
;
A
#
# COMPACT_ATOMS: atom_id res chain seq x y z
N MET A 1 -1.96 9.64 -18.37
CA MET A 1 -1.52 9.83 -16.96
C MET A 1 -2.18 11.09 -16.42
N PRO A 2 -2.67 11.11 -15.16
CA PRO A 2 -3.24 12.32 -14.58
C PRO A 2 -2.19 13.44 -14.53
N GLN A 3 -2.61 14.67 -14.78
CA GLN A 3 -1.79 15.86 -14.58
C GLN A 3 -1.99 16.37 -13.16
N ILE A 4 -0.94 16.92 -12.55
CA ILE A 4 -0.97 17.35 -11.16
C ILE A 4 -1.90 18.55 -10.94
N GLU A 5 -1.93 19.51 -11.88
CA GLU A 5 -2.68 20.76 -11.73
C GLU A 5 -4.21 20.55 -11.73
N PRO A 6 -4.82 19.75 -12.64
CA PRO A 6 -6.24 19.43 -12.54
C PRO A 6 -6.63 18.76 -11.23
N LEU A 7 -5.80 17.85 -10.72
CA LEU A 7 -6.06 17.15 -9.47
C LEU A 7 -5.85 18.07 -8.25
N TYR A 8 -4.85 18.96 -8.29
CA TYR A 8 -4.66 20.03 -7.31
C TYR A 8 -5.90 20.92 -7.22
N ASN A 9 -6.38 21.42 -8.36
CA ASN A 9 -7.57 22.28 -8.42
C ASN A 9 -8.80 21.55 -7.86
N LYS A 10 -8.98 20.27 -8.18
CA LYS A 10 -10.07 19.44 -7.63
C LYS A 10 -10.04 19.41 -6.10
N TYR A 11 -8.87 19.25 -5.48
CA TYR A 11 -8.74 19.23 -4.02
C TYR A 11 -8.89 20.60 -3.38
N VAL A 12 -8.45 21.68 -4.04
CA VAL A 12 -8.68 23.05 -3.58
C VAL A 12 -10.17 23.39 -3.61
N THR A 13 -10.87 23.08 -4.71
CA THR A 13 -12.33 23.23 -4.77
C THR A 13 -13.03 22.39 -3.70
N HIS A 14 -12.53 21.18 -3.41
CA HIS A 14 -13.05 20.37 -2.31
C HIS A 14 -12.91 21.07 -0.94
N ILE A 15 -11.78 21.72 -0.65
CA ILE A 15 -11.59 22.53 0.58
C ILE A 15 -12.62 23.66 0.65
N GLU A 16 -12.85 24.37 -0.46
CA GLU A 16 -13.85 25.44 -0.54
C GLU A 16 -15.27 24.95 -0.25
N LEU A 17 -15.66 23.81 -0.84
CA LEU A 17 -16.96 23.18 -0.57
C LEU A 17 -17.13 22.84 0.91
N LEU A 18 -16.12 22.22 1.52
CA LEU A 18 -16.15 21.88 2.95
C LEU A 18 -16.24 23.11 3.85
N ARG A 19 -15.64 24.24 3.45
CA ARG A 19 -15.75 25.50 4.18
C ARG A 19 -17.16 26.09 4.07
N ASN A 20 -17.72 26.14 2.87
CA ASN A 20 -19.07 26.65 2.64
C ASN A 20 -20.13 25.87 3.44
N ASP A 21 -19.87 24.58 3.66
CA ASP A 21 -20.71 23.69 4.45
C ASP A 21 -20.39 23.68 5.96
N ASN A 22 -19.48 24.54 6.44
CA ASN A 22 -19.00 24.58 7.83
C ASN A 22 -18.43 23.25 8.35
N ILE A 23 -17.96 22.38 7.45
CA ILE A 23 -17.26 21.13 7.78
C ILE A 23 -15.79 21.42 8.11
N LEU A 24 -15.20 22.40 7.43
CA LEU A 24 -13.82 22.83 7.63
C LEU A 24 -13.74 24.30 8.01
N THR A 25 -12.96 24.63 9.04
CA THR A 25 -12.79 26.01 9.55
C THR A 25 -11.53 26.71 9.04
N GLU A 26 -10.71 26.02 8.26
CA GLU A 26 -9.46 26.54 7.69
C GLU A 26 -9.73 27.67 6.68
N THR A 27 -9.03 28.80 6.79
CA THR A 27 -9.30 30.00 5.99
C THR A 27 -8.51 30.05 4.68
N ASN A 28 -7.42 29.28 4.56
CA ASN A 28 -6.60 29.25 3.35
C ASN A 28 -7.08 28.18 2.34
N ASN A 29 -7.03 28.48 1.04
CA ASN A 29 -7.38 27.60 -0.08
C ASN A 29 -6.19 26.79 -0.64
N ASP A 30 -5.16 26.63 0.16
CA ASP A 30 -3.99 25.84 -0.22
C ASP A 30 -4.28 24.35 -0.16
N TYR A 31 -3.65 23.60 -1.06
CA TYR A 31 -3.65 22.16 -0.99
C TYR A 31 -2.93 21.68 0.27
N ILE A 32 -3.51 20.71 1.00
CA ILE A 32 -2.94 20.17 2.23
C ILE A 32 -2.41 18.76 1.95
N CYS A 33 -1.11 18.54 2.10
CA CYS A 33 -0.56 17.19 1.92
C CYS A 33 -1.20 16.22 2.95
N PRO A 34 -1.79 15.09 2.53
CA PRO A 34 -2.54 14.21 3.42
C PRO A 34 -1.67 13.53 4.48
N ILE A 35 -0.35 13.45 4.28
CA ILE A 35 0.57 12.78 5.21
C ILE A 35 1.11 13.76 6.26
N CYS A 36 1.66 14.90 5.83
CA CYS A 36 2.33 15.85 6.75
C CYS A 36 1.48 17.07 7.13
N LEU A 37 0.32 17.27 6.51
CA LEU A 37 -0.56 18.41 6.69
C LEU A 37 0.06 19.78 6.36
N ARG A 38 1.25 19.82 5.74
CA ARG A 38 1.79 21.06 5.17
C ARG A 38 0.89 21.55 4.05
N LYS A 39 0.72 22.87 3.99
CA LYS A 39 -0.04 23.59 2.98
C LYS A 39 0.86 23.96 1.80
N PHE A 40 0.30 23.92 0.60
CA PHE A 40 0.97 24.22 -0.65
C PHE A 40 0.07 25.10 -1.49
N SER A 41 0.51 26.32 -1.76
CA SER A 41 -0.17 27.22 -2.69
C SER A 41 0.02 26.79 -4.14
N LYS A 42 -0.64 27.49 -5.06
CA LYS A 42 -0.56 27.20 -6.50
C LYS A 42 0.88 27.36 -7.02
N GLU A 43 1.61 28.34 -6.51
CA GLU A 43 3.01 28.60 -6.85
C GLU A 43 3.93 27.46 -6.38
N GLN A 44 3.49 26.67 -5.40
CA GLN A 44 4.23 25.57 -4.80
C GLN A 44 3.88 24.19 -5.39
N ILE A 45 3.09 24.12 -6.47
CA ILE A 45 2.75 22.86 -7.18
C ILE A 45 4.01 22.06 -7.55
N SER A 46 5.12 22.73 -7.87
CA SER A 46 6.40 22.09 -8.18
C SER A 46 6.99 21.27 -7.00
N SER A 47 6.53 21.49 -5.77
CA SER A 47 6.90 20.75 -4.56
C SER A 47 6.02 19.53 -4.29
N LEU A 48 4.97 19.34 -5.12
CA LEU A 48 4.05 18.23 -5.05
C LEU A 48 4.43 17.12 -6.04
N SER A 49 3.93 15.92 -5.78
CA SER A 49 4.08 14.75 -6.64
C SER A 49 2.78 13.95 -6.68
N LEU A 50 2.58 13.22 -7.77
CA LEU A 50 1.55 12.19 -7.84
C LEU A 50 2.00 10.98 -7.01
N GLU A 51 1.09 10.43 -6.23
CA GLU A 51 1.32 9.28 -5.34
C GLU A 51 0.65 8.04 -5.91
N ASP A 52 1.43 6.98 -6.07
CA ASP A 52 0.95 5.64 -6.40
C ASP A 52 0.48 4.92 -5.12
N ALA A 53 -0.74 4.40 -5.11
CA ALA A 53 -1.20 3.50 -4.06
C ALA A 53 -2.03 2.33 -4.63
N PRO A 54 -1.53 1.07 -4.54
CA PRO A 54 -0.17 0.69 -4.13
C PRO A 54 0.94 1.31 -4.99
N GLN A 55 2.19 1.03 -4.64
CA GLN A 55 3.37 1.45 -5.39
C GLN A 55 3.30 0.92 -6.84
N ASP A 56 3.82 1.68 -7.82
CA ASP A 56 3.85 1.26 -9.24
C ASP A 56 4.52 -0.10 -9.45
N SER A 57 5.61 -0.37 -8.72
CA SER A 57 6.30 -1.68 -8.74
C SER A 57 5.45 -2.87 -8.24
N LEU A 58 4.31 -2.59 -7.61
CA LEU A 58 3.31 -3.53 -7.14
C LEU A 58 1.99 -3.40 -7.93
N GLY A 59 2.02 -2.80 -9.12
CA GLY A 59 0.88 -2.70 -10.03
C GLY A 59 -0.11 -1.60 -9.69
N GLY A 60 0.21 -0.69 -8.77
CA GLY A 60 -0.67 0.42 -8.44
C GLY A 60 -0.56 1.60 -9.41
N HIS A 61 -1.30 2.66 -9.10
CA HIS A 61 -1.49 3.80 -9.99
C HIS A 61 -1.51 5.12 -9.24
N LYS A 62 -1.18 6.19 -9.96
CA LYS A 62 -1.21 7.59 -9.51
C LYS A 62 -2.64 8.04 -9.21
N ILE A 63 -3.07 7.91 -7.96
CA ILE A 63 -4.46 8.19 -7.54
C ILE A 63 -4.59 9.42 -6.65
N ALA A 64 -3.51 9.93 -6.07
CA ALA A 64 -3.53 11.06 -5.16
C ALA A 64 -2.34 12.01 -5.39
N ILE A 65 -2.34 13.12 -4.66
CA ILE A 65 -1.20 14.03 -4.55
C ILE A 65 -0.62 13.90 -3.14
N THR A 66 0.70 14.00 -3.02
CA THR A 66 1.45 14.18 -1.78
C THR A 66 2.58 15.17 -2.02
N CYS A 67 3.20 15.71 -0.97
CA CYS A 67 4.43 16.47 -1.16
C CYS A 67 5.59 15.53 -1.49
N LYS A 68 6.54 16.02 -2.30
CA LYS A 68 7.71 15.25 -2.72
C LYS A 68 8.49 14.67 -1.54
N ASP A 69 8.61 15.42 -0.46
CA ASP A 69 9.33 14.97 0.74
C ASP A 69 8.68 13.73 1.35
N CYS A 70 7.34 13.72 1.49
CA CYS A 70 6.62 12.56 2.03
C CYS A 70 6.68 11.37 1.08
N ASN A 71 6.43 11.58 -0.21
CA ASN A 71 6.46 10.51 -1.22
C ASN A 71 7.83 9.84 -1.27
N ASN A 72 8.89 10.65 -1.45
CA ASN A 72 10.26 10.14 -1.54
C ASN A 72 10.67 9.44 -0.24
N SER A 73 10.35 10.01 0.93
CA SER A 73 10.67 9.42 2.23
C SER A 73 9.97 8.09 2.44
N CYS A 74 8.67 8.00 2.16
CA CYS A 74 7.94 6.75 2.26
C CYS A 74 8.50 5.68 1.31
N GLY A 75 8.85 6.10 0.08
CA GLY A 75 9.42 5.25 -0.96
C GLY A 75 10.63 4.43 -0.50
N HIS A 76 11.61 5.08 0.13
CA HIS A 76 12.85 4.41 0.56
C HIS A 76 12.81 3.91 2.00
N ILE A 77 11.92 4.40 2.86
CA ILE A 77 11.87 3.99 4.27
C ILE A 77 10.89 2.85 4.50
N ILE A 78 9.70 2.85 3.91
CA ILE A 78 8.65 1.85 4.19
C ILE A 78 8.23 1.04 2.97
N ASP A 79 8.05 1.70 1.83
CA ASP A 79 7.49 1.08 0.63
C ASP A 79 8.40 -0.02 0.08
N ILE A 80 9.72 0.20 0.10
CA ILE A 80 10.72 -0.79 -0.30
C ILE A 80 10.60 -2.10 0.49
N HIS A 81 10.20 -2.05 1.77
CA HIS A 81 10.06 -3.26 2.57
C HIS A 81 8.84 -4.07 2.13
N LEU A 82 7.71 -3.44 1.79
CA LEU A 82 6.54 -4.14 1.23
C LEU A 82 6.86 -4.76 -0.14
N VAL A 83 7.56 -4.03 -1.01
CA VAL A 83 8.02 -4.54 -2.32
C VAL A 83 8.91 -5.77 -2.13
N ASN A 84 9.90 -5.67 -1.26
CA ASN A 84 10.82 -6.77 -0.96
C ASN A 84 10.10 -7.96 -0.31
N PHE A 85 9.14 -7.71 0.57
CA PHE A 85 8.33 -8.74 1.20
C PHE A 85 7.53 -9.55 0.17
N LEU A 86 6.76 -8.87 -0.70
CA LEU A 86 5.94 -9.56 -1.70
C LEU A 86 6.79 -10.27 -2.76
N LYS A 87 7.86 -9.61 -3.23
CA LYS A 87 8.87 -10.25 -4.07
C LYS A 87 9.41 -11.52 -3.42
N ARG A 88 9.73 -11.46 -2.12
CA ARG A 88 10.31 -12.58 -1.38
C ARG A 88 9.35 -13.75 -1.24
N LEU A 89 8.07 -13.48 -0.98
CA LEU A 89 7.03 -14.52 -0.96
C LEU A 89 6.95 -15.23 -2.31
N ASP A 90 6.93 -14.47 -3.41
CA ASP A 90 6.86 -15.03 -4.75
C ASP A 90 8.10 -15.87 -5.11
N GLU A 91 9.28 -15.40 -4.70
CA GLU A 91 10.52 -16.14 -4.86
C GLU A 91 10.50 -17.45 -4.07
N ILE A 92 10.04 -17.45 -2.81
CA ILE A 92 10.03 -18.66 -1.96
C ILE A 92 9.12 -19.73 -2.56
N ASP A 93 7.96 -19.32 -3.08
CA ASP A 93 6.95 -20.21 -3.61
C ASP A 93 7.17 -20.60 -5.08
N PHE A 94 8.26 -20.10 -5.68
CA PHE A 94 8.57 -20.30 -7.09
C PHE A 94 7.39 -19.92 -7.99
N VAL A 95 6.88 -18.70 -7.80
CA VAL A 95 5.84 -18.15 -8.67
C VAL A 95 6.43 -17.89 -10.05
N GLU A 96 5.68 -18.23 -11.10
CA GLU A 96 6.04 -17.95 -12.49
C GLU A 96 6.36 -16.46 -12.70
N GLY A 97 7.46 -16.19 -13.41
CA GLY A 97 8.01 -14.86 -13.62
C GLY A 97 8.86 -14.33 -12.45
N SER A 98 8.91 -15.04 -11.31
CA SER A 98 9.81 -14.64 -10.22
C SER A 98 11.28 -14.82 -10.64
N THR A 99 12.10 -13.83 -10.28
CA THR A 99 13.54 -13.84 -10.54
C THR A 99 14.31 -13.47 -9.28
N ARG A 100 15.41 -14.17 -9.01
CA ARG A 100 16.22 -13.93 -7.81
C ARG A 100 17.70 -14.14 -8.03
N ARG A 101 18.52 -13.32 -7.36
CA ARG A 101 19.96 -13.53 -7.28
C ARG A 101 20.25 -14.72 -6.37
N ILE A 102 21.07 -15.63 -6.86
CA ILE A 102 21.56 -16.79 -6.12
C ILE A 102 23.07 -16.87 -6.23
N GLU A 103 23.66 -17.62 -5.31
CA GLU A 103 25.08 -17.92 -5.28
C GLU A 103 25.23 -19.43 -5.32
N ILE A 104 26.06 -19.93 -6.23
CA ILE A 104 26.38 -21.34 -6.36
C ILE A 104 27.78 -21.53 -5.76
N PRO A 105 27.90 -22.21 -4.61
CA PRO A 105 29.21 -22.60 -4.09
C PRO A 105 29.85 -23.63 -5.02
N ASP A 106 31.11 -23.42 -5.38
CA ASP A 106 31.87 -24.34 -6.24
C ASP A 106 33.31 -24.42 -5.75
N ASN A 107 33.67 -25.51 -5.05
CA ASN A 107 35.03 -25.77 -4.59
C ASN A 107 35.70 -24.59 -3.84
N GLY A 108 34.96 -23.99 -2.90
CA GLY A 108 35.41 -22.82 -2.13
C GLY A 108 35.28 -21.48 -2.88
N ARG A 109 34.86 -21.50 -4.15
CA ARG A 109 34.56 -20.34 -4.96
C ARG A 109 33.06 -20.07 -4.96
N LYS A 110 32.71 -18.90 -5.49
CA LYS A 110 31.33 -18.44 -5.61
C LYS A 110 31.05 -18.07 -7.06
N ILE A 111 30.01 -18.68 -7.62
CA ILE A 111 29.44 -18.30 -8.91
C ILE A 111 28.14 -17.54 -8.65
N ASN A 112 28.07 -16.29 -9.13
CA ASN A 112 26.87 -15.47 -9.08
C ASN A 112 25.93 -15.86 -10.22
N ALA A 113 24.67 -16.14 -9.91
CA ALA A 113 23.68 -16.50 -10.90
C ALA A 113 22.33 -15.80 -10.64
N MET A 114 21.48 -15.80 -11.67
CA MET A 114 20.06 -15.47 -11.55
C MET A 114 19.27 -16.76 -11.69
N LEU A 115 18.33 -17.00 -10.77
CA LEU A 115 17.32 -18.03 -10.93
C LEU A 115 16.03 -17.38 -11.40
N GLU A 116 15.50 -17.85 -12.52
CA GLU A 116 14.20 -17.48 -13.07
C GLU A 116 13.26 -18.68 -13.01
N VAL A 117 11.99 -18.41 -12.69
CA VAL A 117 10.93 -19.42 -12.74
C VAL A 117 10.09 -19.20 -13.99
N GLY A 118 10.20 -20.13 -14.93
CA GLY A 118 9.42 -20.16 -16.16
C GLY A 118 8.06 -20.81 -15.98
N ASN A 119 7.38 -21.00 -17.11
CA ASN A 119 6.06 -21.63 -17.17
C ASN A 119 6.14 -23.06 -16.61
N ASN A 120 5.07 -23.55 -16.00
CA ASN A 120 5.01 -24.88 -15.38
C ASN A 120 6.10 -25.13 -14.31
N LYS A 121 6.62 -24.07 -13.68
CA LYS A 121 7.67 -24.12 -12.64
C LYS A 121 9.03 -24.63 -13.13
N GLU A 122 9.32 -24.50 -14.43
CA GLU A 122 10.67 -24.72 -14.93
C GLU A 122 11.65 -23.75 -14.24
N LEU A 123 12.80 -24.25 -13.79
CA LEU A 123 13.82 -23.45 -13.13
C LEU A 123 14.99 -23.19 -14.08
N LYS A 124 15.21 -21.93 -14.44
CA LYS A 124 16.31 -21.52 -15.30
C LYS A 124 17.39 -20.81 -14.49
N VAL A 125 18.59 -21.37 -14.47
CA VAL A 125 19.78 -20.73 -13.89
C VAL A 125 20.54 -20.01 -14.99
N ILE A 126 20.64 -18.69 -14.87
CA ILE A 126 21.38 -17.83 -15.79
C ILE A 126 22.69 -17.43 -15.12
N LEU A 127 23.80 -17.66 -15.81
CA LEU A 127 25.16 -17.38 -15.34
C LEU A 127 25.74 -16.17 -16.08
N PRO A 128 25.63 -14.93 -15.57
CA PRO A 128 26.06 -13.76 -16.32
C PRO A 128 27.59 -13.62 -16.27
N GLN A 129 28.23 -13.47 -17.43
CA GLN A 129 29.69 -13.36 -17.54
C GLN A 129 30.25 -12.13 -16.79
N LYS A 130 29.54 -10.99 -16.83
CA LYS A 130 30.04 -9.70 -16.31
C LYS A 130 30.24 -9.65 -14.79
N ILE A 131 29.58 -10.53 -14.04
CA ILE A 131 29.59 -10.51 -12.55
C ILE A 131 30.31 -11.73 -11.96
N ASN A 132 31.03 -12.48 -12.80
CA ASN A 132 31.78 -13.67 -12.42
C ASN A 132 33.22 -13.56 -12.93
N ASN A 133 34.14 -14.27 -12.26
CA ASN A 133 35.45 -14.50 -12.83
C ASN A 133 35.30 -15.41 -14.08
N PRO A 134 35.78 -15.00 -15.27
CA PRO A 134 35.57 -15.75 -16.50
C PRO A 134 36.13 -17.18 -16.46
N GLN A 135 37.31 -17.35 -15.86
CA GLN A 135 37.94 -18.66 -15.74
C GLN A 135 37.12 -19.57 -14.82
N TRP A 136 36.74 -19.09 -13.64
CA TRP A 136 35.95 -19.88 -12.70
C TRP A 136 34.57 -20.24 -13.26
N LEU A 137 33.94 -19.32 -13.97
CA LEU A 137 32.67 -19.57 -14.63
C LEU A 137 32.79 -20.64 -15.71
N GLN A 138 33.83 -20.58 -16.54
CA GLN A 138 34.05 -21.59 -17.58
C GLN A 138 34.33 -22.97 -16.99
N GLU A 139 35.16 -23.04 -15.94
CA GLU A 139 35.42 -24.28 -15.20
C GLU A 139 34.13 -24.85 -14.59
N HIS A 140 33.30 -23.99 -13.99
CA HIS A 140 31.98 -24.38 -13.46
C HIS A 140 31.09 -24.99 -14.55
N ILE A 141 30.91 -24.30 -15.67
CA ILE A 141 30.08 -24.75 -16.79
C ILE A 141 30.55 -26.09 -17.33
N ASN A 142 31.87 -26.26 -17.52
CA ASN A 142 32.45 -27.49 -18.05
C ASN A 142 32.25 -28.71 -17.12
N ASN A 143 32.06 -28.47 -15.82
CA ASN A 143 31.88 -29.52 -14.82
C ASN A 143 30.40 -29.92 -14.58
N ILE A 144 29.44 -29.14 -15.08
CA ILE A 144 28.02 -29.46 -14.97
C ILE A 144 27.65 -30.56 -15.97
N LYS A 145 27.04 -31.64 -15.48
CA LYS A 145 26.46 -32.72 -16.27
C LYS A 145 25.00 -32.94 -15.86
N GLU A 146 24.26 -33.65 -16.70
CA GLU A 146 22.92 -34.10 -16.36
C GLU A 146 22.95 -34.97 -15.09
N GLY A 147 22.02 -34.73 -14.16
CA GLY A 147 21.96 -35.41 -12.86
C GLY A 147 22.83 -34.78 -11.76
N ASN A 148 23.65 -33.76 -12.04
CA ASN A 148 24.36 -33.03 -10.99
C ASN A 148 23.40 -32.32 -10.03
N ILE A 149 23.72 -32.38 -8.74
CA ILE A 149 23.08 -31.57 -7.71
C ILE A 149 23.79 -30.22 -7.64
N ILE A 150 23.04 -29.13 -7.75
CA ILE A 150 23.55 -27.76 -7.64
C ILE A 150 23.03 -27.13 -6.35
N ASP A 151 23.92 -26.85 -5.42
CA ASP A 151 23.59 -26.10 -4.22
C ASP A 151 23.41 -24.62 -4.52
N ILE A 152 22.29 -24.05 -4.04
CA ILE A 152 21.98 -22.63 -4.22
C ILE A 152 21.85 -21.92 -2.87
N LYS A 153 22.63 -20.85 -2.69
CA LYS A 153 22.51 -19.93 -1.56
C LYS A 153 21.73 -18.70 -1.99
N LYS A 154 20.79 -18.27 -1.15
CA LYS A 154 19.98 -17.07 -1.37
C LYS A 154 20.67 -15.86 -0.78
N GLN A 155 20.62 -14.72 -1.49
CA GLN A 155 21.02 -13.45 -0.91
C GLN A 155 20.00 -13.00 0.15
N ARG A 156 20.49 -12.49 1.28
CA ARG A 156 19.64 -11.92 2.32
C ARG A 156 19.15 -10.55 1.88
N VAL A 157 17.86 -10.31 2.03
CA VAL A 157 17.23 -8.99 1.90
C VAL A 157 16.63 -8.67 3.25
N ASP A 158 16.95 -7.49 3.77
CA ASP A 158 16.42 -7.04 5.06
C ASP A 158 14.97 -6.58 4.90
N ILE A 159 14.06 -7.24 5.61
CA ILE A 159 12.63 -6.98 5.57
C ILE A 159 12.19 -6.75 7.01
N ASP A 160 11.88 -5.50 7.31
CA ASP A 160 11.28 -5.10 8.56
C ASP A 160 9.75 -5.17 8.43
N MET A 161 9.15 -6.14 9.12
CA MET A 161 7.71 -6.37 9.05
C MET A 161 6.90 -5.19 9.60
N LYS A 162 7.43 -4.37 10.49
CA LYS A 162 6.71 -3.18 10.97
C LYS A 162 6.62 -2.11 9.87
N LYS A 163 7.67 -1.97 9.08
CA LYS A 163 7.69 -1.10 7.90
C LYS A 163 6.79 -1.65 6.79
N VAL A 164 6.71 -2.98 6.64
CA VAL A 164 5.70 -3.64 5.77
C VAL A 164 4.28 -3.26 6.20
N SER A 165 3.93 -3.46 7.48
CA SER A 165 2.61 -3.06 8.02
C SER A 165 2.32 -1.57 7.81
N THR A 166 3.33 -0.70 7.99
CA THR A 166 3.18 0.74 7.78
C THR A 166 2.94 1.10 6.31
N ALA A 167 3.63 0.45 5.37
CA ALA A 167 3.40 0.65 3.93
C ALA A 167 2.00 0.18 3.49
N ILE A 168 1.52 -0.92 4.07
CA ILE A 168 0.15 -1.42 3.86
C ILE A 168 -0.88 -0.38 4.33
N LEU A 169 -0.71 0.13 5.57
CA LEU A 169 -1.55 1.19 6.11
C LEU A 169 -1.49 2.47 5.27
N LYS A 170 -0.30 2.88 4.80
CA LYS A 170 -0.12 4.05 3.92
C LYS A 170 -0.96 3.90 2.65
N ASN A 171 -0.86 2.76 1.97
CA ASN A 171 -1.60 2.50 0.75
C ASN A 171 -3.12 2.63 0.99
N ALA A 172 -3.64 2.01 2.06
CA ALA A 172 -5.04 2.11 2.42
C ALA A 172 -5.48 3.55 2.72
N TYR A 173 -4.66 4.31 3.47
CA TYR A 173 -4.91 5.71 3.79
C TYR A 173 -4.93 6.61 2.54
N ILE A 174 -4.01 6.40 1.59
CA ILE A 174 -3.97 7.17 0.35
C ILE A 174 -5.15 6.83 -0.57
N ILE A 175 -5.55 5.56 -0.65
CA ILE A 175 -6.78 5.15 -1.37
C ILE A 175 -8.01 5.81 -0.74
N LEU A 176 -8.07 5.86 0.60
CA LEU A 176 -9.16 6.53 1.32
C LEU A 176 -9.19 8.03 1.01
N PHE A 177 -8.02 8.68 1.03
CA PHE A 177 -7.87 10.09 0.68
C PHE A 177 -8.21 10.41 -0.78
N SER A 178 -7.87 9.53 -1.72
CA SER A 178 -8.17 9.74 -3.13
C SER A 178 -9.67 9.80 -3.41
N HIS A 179 -10.48 9.14 -2.57
CA HIS A 179 -11.93 9.10 -2.71
C HIS A 179 -12.66 10.20 -1.93
N PHE A 180 -12.20 10.52 -0.71
CA PHE A 180 -12.94 11.39 0.21
C PHE A 180 -12.28 12.73 0.49
N GLY A 181 -11.05 12.92 0.04
CA GLY A 181 -10.30 14.15 0.24
C GLY A 181 -10.21 14.53 1.71
N TYR A 182 -10.62 15.75 2.03
CA TYR A 182 -10.50 16.33 3.37
C TYR A 182 -11.77 16.19 4.21
N SER A 183 -12.83 15.56 3.68
CA SER A 183 -14.17 15.48 4.28
C SER A 183 -14.19 15.06 5.75
N PHE A 184 -13.25 14.20 6.14
CA PHE A 184 -13.07 13.77 7.53
C PHE A 184 -11.61 13.47 7.89
N LEU A 185 -10.70 13.32 6.91
CA LEU A 185 -9.33 12.87 7.17
C LEU A 185 -8.47 13.90 7.89
N LEU A 186 -8.89 15.18 7.94
CA LEU A 186 -8.25 16.20 8.78
C LEU A 186 -8.62 16.08 10.27
N ASN A 187 -9.54 15.18 10.64
CA ASN A 187 -9.84 14.93 12.05
C ASN A 187 -8.60 14.41 12.79
N LYS A 188 -8.41 14.88 14.03
CA LYS A 188 -7.30 14.48 14.92
C LYS A 188 -7.20 12.97 15.17
N HIS A 189 -8.31 12.24 15.05
CA HIS A 189 -8.32 10.78 15.13
C HIS A 189 -7.31 10.17 14.15
N TYR A 190 -7.23 10.69 12.92
CA TYR A 190 -6.34 10.20 11.88
C TYR A 190 -4.90 10.72 11.99
N ASP A 191 -4.59 11.60 12.97
CA ASP A 191 -3.21 11.99 13.23
C ASP A 191 -2.36 10.79 13.59
N ARG A 192 -2.92 9.80 14.29
CA ARG A 192 -2.22 8.56 14.64
C ARG A 192 -1.75 7.77 13.42
N ILE A 193 -2.56 7.70 12.35
CA ILE A 193 -2.15 7.07 11.08
C ILE A 193 -1.01 7.86 10.44
N ARG A 194 -1.14 9.19 10.35
CA ARG A 194 -0.08 10.06 9.82
C ARG A 194 1.21 9.94 10.64
N GLU A 195 1.11 9.84 11.95
CA GLU A 195 2.24 9.66 12.85
C GLU A 195 2.90 8.29 12.68
N GLN A 196 2.13 7.21 12.51
CA GLN A 196 2.65 5.88 12.17
C GLN A 196 3.43 5.89 10.85
N ILE A 197 2.89 6.54 9.81
CA ILE A 197 3.56 6.68 8.51
C ILE A 197 4.87 7.45 8.64
N LYS A 198 4.87 8.56 9.39
CA LYS A 198 6.07 9.39 9.60
C LYS A 198 7.11 8.75 10.53
N ASN A 199 6.68 7.86 11.43
CA ASN A 199 7.54 7.22 12.44
C ASN A 199 7.42 5.69 12.36
N PRO A 200 7.85 5.08 11.24
CA PRO A 200 7.52 3.68 10.95
C PRO A 200 8.21 2.67 11.87
N ASN A 201 9.22 3.08 12.64
CA ASN A 201 9.88 2.23 13.64
C ASN A 201 9.11 2.18 14.97
N ARG A 202 8.04 2.96 15.14
CA ARG A 202 7.22 3.01 16.36
C ARG A 202 5.94 2.20 16.17
N TYR A 203 5.37 1.73 17.27
CA TYR A 203 4.03 1.12 17.33
C TYR A 203 3.03 2.17 17.79
N ILE A 204 2.43 2.88 16.84
CA ILE A 204 1.45 3.95 17.10
C ILE A 204 0.05 3.47 16.74
N VAL A 205 -0.13 2.75 15.65
CA VAL A 205 -1.42 2.13 15.27
C VAL A 205 -1.24 0.61 15.25
N PRO A 206 -2.18 -0.16 15.82
CA PRO A 206 -2.16 -1.62 15.71
C PRO A 206 -2.33 -2.07 14.26
N ASP A 207 -1.92 -3.30 13.96
CA ASP A 207 -2.03 -3.84 12.60
C ASP A 207 -3.50 -4.20 12.31
N LEU A 208 -4.20 -3.29 11.64
CA LEU A 208 -5.61 -3.42 11.25
C LEU A 208 -5.75 -3.92 9.82
N TRP A 209 -4.93 -4.88 9.42
CA TRP A 209 -4.94 -5.41 8.06
C TRP A 209 -4.76 -6.92 8.04
N THR A 210 -5.25 -7.55 6.97
CA THR A 210 -5.02 -8.97 6.68
C THR A 210 -4.62 -9.15 5.23
N LYS A 211 -3.81 -10.18 4.96
CA LYS A 211 -3.48 -10.67 3.63
C LYS A 211 -4.11 -12.05 3.46
N GLN A 212 -5.19 -12.13 2.70
CA GLN A 212 -5.93 -13.37 2.49
C GLN A 212 -6.54 -13.42 1.08
N ALA A 213 -7.06 -14.59 0.69
CA ALA A 213 -7.88 -14.66 -0.53
C ALA A 213 -9.19 -13.92 -0.26
N ILE A 214 -9.40 -12.81 -0.96
CA ILE A 214 -10.59 -11.97 -0.82
C ILE A 214 -11.36 -12.08 -2.13
N ASN A 215 -12.58 -12.62 -2.08
CA ASN A 215 -13.48 -12.69 -3.23
C ASN A 215 -14.34 -11.41 -3.35
N MET A 216 -13.68 -10.26 -3.29
CA MET A 216 -14.28 -8.93 -3.46
C MET A 216 -13.38 -8.12 -4.37
N GLN A 217 -13.98 -7.16 -5.07
CA GLN A 217 -13.19 -6.25 -5.91
C GLN A 217 -12.38 -5.29 -5.05
N ASP A 218 -11.30 -4.76 -5.63
CA ASP A 218 -10.57 -3.65 -5.03
C ASP A 218 -11.51 -2.44 -4.87
N GLY A 219 -11.46 -1.77 -3.72
CA GLY A 219 -12.34 -0.65 -3.43
C GLY A 219 -12.45 -0.32 -1.95
N ILE A 220 -13.36 0.61 -1.65
CA ILE A 220 -13.69 1.04 -0.29
C ILE A 220 -15.10 0.58 0.04
N TYR A 221 -15.24 -0.07 1.18
CA TYR A 221 -16.49 -0.58 1.70
C TYR A 221 -16.73 -0.02 3.10
N LEU A 222 -17.96 0.40 3.38
CA LEU A 222 -18.36 0.88 4.70
C LEU A 222 -18.85 -0.28 5.56
N SER A 223 -18.49 -0.26 6.84
CA SER A 223 -19.15 -1.14 7.81
C SER A 223 -20.65 -0.84 7.90
N ASN A 224 -21.47 -1.88 7.91
CA ASN A 224 -22.89 -1.78 8.27
C ASN A 224 -23.14 -2.26 9.72
N ASP A 225 -22.10 -2.24 10.56
CA ASP A 225 -22.12 -2.67 11.96
C ASP A 225 -21.33 -1.69 12.84
N ASN A 226 -21.94 -1.29 13.95
CA ASN A 226 -21.35 -0.33 14.89
C ASN A 226 -20.23 -0.94 15.74
N ARG A 227 -20.12 -2.27 15.84
CA ARG A 227 -19.02 -2.99 16.52
C ARG A 227 -17.68 -2.82 15.80
N HIS A 228 -17.71 -2.56 14.49
CA HIS A 228 -16.52 -2.32 13.67
C HIS A 228 -16.77 -1.15 12.71
N ARG A 229 -17.14 0.02 13.26
CA ARG A 229 -17.51 1.20 12.48
C ARG A 229 -16.30 1.87 11.81
N GLY A 230 -16.17 1.67 10.51
CA GLY A 230 -15.03 2.15 9.72
C GLY A 230 -15.12 1.78 8.25
N PHE A 231 -14.00 1.98 7.58
CA PHE A 231 -13.80 1.71 6.17
C PHE A 231 -12.97 0.43 6.02
N PHE A 232 -13.42 -0.51 5.19
CA PHE A 232 -12.60 -1.61 4.69
C PHE A 232 -12.06 -1.21 3.32
N ILE A 233 -10.75 -1.11 3.21
CA ILE A 233 -10.05 -0.79 1.99
C ILE A 233 -9.43 -2.08 1.49
N ILE A 234 -9.95 -2.57 0.37
CA ILE A 234 -9.46 -3.78 -0.30
C ILE A 234 -8.64 -3.33 -1.50
N TYR A 235 -7.41 -3.80 -1.59
CA TYR A 235 -6.57 -3.52 -2.75
C TYR A 235 -5.62 -4.67 -3.05
N THR A 236 -5.25 -4.78 -4.32
CA THR A 236 -4.36 -5.81 -4.82
C THR A 236 -2.96 -5.23 -5.06
N CYS A 237 -1.94 -5.95 -4.58
CA CYS A 237 -0.56 -5.75 -4.97
C CYS A 237 -0.12 -6.91 -5.88
N GLN A 238 0.52 -6.59 -6.99
CA GLN A 238 1.11 -7.56 -7.89
C GLN A 238 2.54 -7.13 -8.19
N TYR A 239 3.52 -7.86 -7.64
CA TYR A 239 4.89 -7.75 -8.13
C TYR A 239 4.96 -8.30 -9.56
N LYS A 240 6.10 -8.19 -10.23
CA LYS A 240 6.33 -8.56 -11.65
C LYS A 240 6.17 -10.07 -11.98
N THR A 241 5.30 -10.78 -11.26
CA THR A 241 4.94 -12.19 -11.37
C THR A 241 3.45 -12.32 -11.71
N THR A 242 2.99 -13.55 -11.89
CA THR A 242 1.56 -13.85 -12.12
C THR A 242 0.71 -13.79 -10.85
N ARG A 243 1.32 -13.73 -9.66
CA ARG A 243 0.60 -13.79 -8.39
C ARG A 243 0.09 -12.41 -7.97
N LYS A 244 -1.19 -12.39 -7.57
CA LYS A 244 -1.84 -11.27 -6.91
C LYS A 244 -1.86 -11.48 -5.39
N HIS A 245 -1.55 -10.42 -4.65
CA HIS A 245 -1.61 -10.38 -3.19
C HIS A 245 -2.69 -9.40 -2.77
N HIS A 246 -3.77 -9.92 -2.18
CA HIS A 246 -4.89 -9.08 -1.73
C HIS A 246 -4.70 -8.68 -0.28
N PHE A 247 -4.92 -7.39 0.00
CA PHE A 247 -4.93 -6.83 1.34
C PHE A 247 -6.32 -6.27 1.65
N CYS A 248 -6.81 -6.53 2.86
CA CYS A 248 -7.93 -5.82 3.44
C CYS A 248 -7.41 -5.04 4.63
N CYS A 249 -7.57 -3.71 4.60
CA CYS A 249 -7.21 -2.82 5.69
C CYS A 249 -8.48 -2.19 6.27
N PHE A 250 -8.59 -2.18 7.60
CA PHE A 250 -9.67 -1.49 8.30
C PHE A 250 -9.17 -0.15 8.86
N ILE A 251 -9.80 0.95 8.45
CA ILE A 251 -9.57 2.28 9.01
C ILE A 251 -10.84 2.68 9.77
N PRO A 252 -10.82 2.70 11.13
CA PRO A 252 -11.99 3.08 11.91
C PRO A 252 -12.40 4.55 11.70
N THR A 253 -13.67 4.81 11.96
CA THR A 253 -14.18 6.19 12.12
C THR A 253 -13.75 6.77 13.47
N PRO A 254 -13.85 8.09 13.69
CA PRO A 254 -13.53 8.71 14.97
C PRO A 254 -14.39 8.23 16.16
N LEU A 255 -15.51 7.54 15.89
CA LEU A 255 -16.34 6.89 16.90
C LEU A 255 -15.77 5.56 17.43
N MET A 256 -14.72 5.05 16.78
CA MET A 256 -14.15 3.74 17.04
C MET A 256 -12.63 3.86 17.30
N PRO A 257 -12.14 3.66 18.53
CA PRO A 257 -10.70 3.62 18.80
C PRO A 257 -9.99 2.50 18.03
N TYR A 258 -8.75 2.74 17.60
CA TYR A 258 -7.96 1.76 16.84
C TYR A 258 -7.73 0.46 17.62
N GLU A 259 -7.48 0.56 18.93
CA GLU A 259 -7.23 -0.57 19.83
C GLU A 259 -8.48 -1.46 19.95
N PHE A 260 -9.65 -0.84 20.09
CA PHE A 260 -10.90 -1.60 20.17
C PHE A 260 -11.16 -2.37 18.88
N ALA A 261 -10.96 -1.72 17.73
CA ALA A 261 -11.05 -2.38 16.44
C ALA A 261 -10.08 -3.56 16.32
N TYR A 262 -8.84 -3.38 16.77
CA TYR A 262 -7.83 -4.44 16.76
C TYR A 262 -8.26 -5.64 17.61
N HIS A 263 -8.66 -5.42 18.86
CA HIS A 263 -9.14 -6.51 19.74
C HIS A 263 -10.39 -7.20 19.18
N PHE A 264 -11.33 -6.43 18.62
CA PHE A 264 -12.50 -7.01 17.96
C PHE A 264 -12.11 -7.98 16.83
N PHE A 265 -11.13 -7.62 16.00
CA PHE A 265 -10.69 -8.45 14.88
C PHE A 265 -9.78 -9.61 15.30
N ASP A 266 -9.01 -9.45 16.37
CA ASP A 266 -8.18 -10.52 16.93
C ASP A 266 -9.04 -11.70 17.43
N GLU A 267 -10.21 -11.39 18.00
CA GLU A 267 -11.18 -12.39 18.48
C GLU A 267 -12.18 -12.85 17.40
N TYR A 268 -12.11 -12.27 16.19
CA TYR A 268 -13.09 -12.51 15.14
C TYR A 268 -12.94 -13.92 14.56
N GLN A 269 -14.01 -14.71 14.68
CA GLN A 269 -13.95 -16.12 14.34
C GLN A 269 -13.84 -16.34 12.82
N PRO A 270 -12.93 -17.23 12.36
CA PRO A 270 -12.84 -17.59 10.95
C PRO A 270 -14.19 -18.02 10.36
N ASN A 271 -14.42 -17.67 9.09
CA ASN A 271 -15.67 -17.94 8.36
C ASN A 271 -16.92 -17.22 8.87
N THR A 272 -16.80 -16.32 9.86
CA THR A 272 -17.91 -15.44 10.24
C THR A 272 -18.12 -14.39 9.14
N PRO A 273 -19.33 -14.27 8.56
CA PRO A 273 -19.57 -13.31 7.50
C PRO A 273 -19.59 -11.88 8.02
N MET A 274 -18.97 -10.98 7.27
CA MET A 274 -19.06 -9.54 7.47
C MET A 274 -19.86 -8.92 6.33
N TYR A 275 -20.83 -8.08 6.69
CA TYR A 275 -21.64 -7.35 5.71
C TYR A 275 -21.15 -5.91 5.59
N MET A 276 -20.85 -5.52 4.36
CA MET A 276 -20.33 -4.19 4.06
C MET A 276 -21.19 -3.50 3.02
N GLN A 277 -21.24 -2.18 3.07
CA GLN A 277 -21.92 -1.33 2.10
C GLN A 277 -20.92 -0.83 1.05
N THR A 278 -21.25 -1.01 -0.23
CA THR A 278 -20.50 -0.42 -1.34
C THR A 278 -20.76 1.08 -1.46
N LEU A 279 -19.76 1.80 -1.98
CA LEU A 279 -19.86 3.22 -2.25
C LEU A 279 -19.86 3.48 -3.74
N ASN A 280 -20.71 4.39 -4.20
CA ASN A 280 -20.81 4.76 -5.60
C ASN A 280 -20.89 6.28 -5.77
N GLY A 281 -20.06 6.80 -6.67
CA GLY A 281 -20.07 8.18 -7.16
C GLY A 281 -19.06 9.11 -6.48
N ASP A 282 -19.24 10.41 -6.72
CA ASP A 282 -18.25 11.43 -6.35
C ASP A 282 -18.42 11.94 -4.92
N PHE A 283 -17.39 11.79 -4.08
CA PHE A 283 -17.32 12.29 -2.71
C PHE A 283 -16.31 13.44 -2.54
N LEU A 284 -15.83 14.00 -3.65
CA LEU A 284 -14.94 15.17 -3.68
C LEU A 284 -15.68 16.43 -4.12
N THR A 285 -16.63 16.32 -5.04
CA THR A 285 -17.32 17.52 -5.58
C THR A 285 -18.83 17.54 -5.32
N ASN A 286 -19.45 16.40 -4.99
CA ASN A 286 -20.89 16.35 -4.73
C ASN A 286 -21.20 16.63 -3.26
N GLU A 287 -21.69 17.83 -2.97
CA GLU A 287 -22.03 18.29 -1.61
C GLU A 287 -22.98 17.34 -0.86
N LYS A 288 -24.03 16.82 -1.51
CA LYS A 288 -24.99 15.91 -0.86
C LYS A 288 -24.29 14.64 -0.37
N LYS A 289 -23.40 14.08 -1.19
CA LYS A 289 -22.62 12.90 -0.84
C LYS A 289 -21.58 13.17 0.23
N ILE A 290 -20.92 14.32 0.17
CA ILE A 290 -19.97 14.78 1.20
C ILE A 290 -20.68 14.92 2.55
N LYS A 291 -21.83 15.59 2.60
CA LYS A 291 -22.66 15.74 3.81
C LYS A 291 -23.15 14.40 4.35
N ALA A 292 -23.65 13.53 3.47
CA ALA A 292 -24.08 12.19 3.83
C ALA A 292 -22.93 11.38 4.46
N LEU A 293 -21.74 11.42 3.84
CA LEU A 293 -20.55 10.74 4.32
C LEU A 293 -20.11 11.29 5.67
N ASN A 294 -20.02 12.61 5.81
CA ASN A 294 -19.64 13.26 7.06
C ASN A 294 -20.61 12.88 8.18
N LYS A 295 -21.93 12.95 7.93
CA LYS A 295 -22.95 12.49 8.87
C LYS A 295 -22.73 11.03 9.27
N TRP A 296 -22.52 10.13 8.31
CA TRP A 296 -22.25 8.72 8.61
C TRP A 296 -20.96 8.53 9.43
N VAL A 297 -19.87 9.25 9.13
CA VAL A 297 -18.60 9.14 9.89
C VAL A 297 -18.77 9.54 11.36
N TYR A 298 -19.62 10.53 11.65
CA TYR A 298 -19.78 11.11 12.99
C TYR A 298 -21.09 10.74 13.69
N SER A 299 -21.89 9.83 13.12
CA SER A 299 -23.11 9.29 13.74
C SER A 299 -23.05 7.78 13.85
N TRP A 300 -24.00 7.17 14.55
CA TRP A 300 -24.19 5.71 14.61
C TRP A 300 -25.16 5.19 13.53
N ASP A 301 -25.40 5.97 12.47
CA ASP A 301 -26.30 5.60 11.36
C ASP A 301 -25.75 4.37 10.62
N MET A 302 -26.51 3.27 10.55
CA MET A 302 -26.01 2.04 9.92
C MET A 302 -25.83 2.16 8.40
N LYS A 303 -26.65 2.97 7.73
CA LYS A 303 -26.62 3.14 6.26
C LYS A 303 -26.27 4.56 5.88
N LEU A 304 -25.41 4.70 4.87
CA LEU A 304 -25.22 5.96 4.17
C LEU A 304 -26.50 6.30 3.39
N LYS A 305 -27.10 7.47 3.65
CA LYS A 305 -28.33 7.97 3.01
C LYS A 305 -28.01 9.26 2.24
N TYR A 306 -28.30 9.29 0.94
CA TYR A 306 -28.09 10.46 0.06
C TYR A 306 -29.31 11.37 0.00
#